data_AF-A0A382L3W1-F1
#
_entry.id   AF-A0A382L3W1-F1
#
_cell.length_a   1.000
_cell.length_b   1.000
_cell.length_c   1.000
_cell.angle_alpha   90.00
_cell.angle_beta   90.00
_cell.angle_gamma   90.00
#
_symmetry.space_group_name_H-M   'P 1'
#
loop_
_entity.id
_entity.type
_entity.pdbx_description
1 polymer ?
#
loop_
_entity_poly.entity_id
_entity_poly.type
_entity_poly.pdbx_seq_one_letter_code
_entity_poly.pdbx_strand_id
1 'polypeptide(L)'
;MFFRPDVILSTGGYGSIPACIAGRLLQLPLVIFLPDIEPGLAVKFESRIATHIATSTKNNNTNLSKKKLSVTGYPVRKRFNELTTDSARITMGLEDNETVLFV
;
A
#
# COMPACT_ATOMS: atom_id res chain seq x y z
N MET A 1 24.92 -2.79 -18.33
CA MET A 1 23.66 -2.09 -18.68
C MET A 1 22.98 -1.71 -17.39
N PHE A 2 22.81 -0.42 -17.10
CA PHE A 2 22.15 0.04 -15.87
C PHE A 2 20.62 -0.04 -16.04
N PHE A 3 19.92 -0.39 -14.96
CA PHE A 3 18.47 -0.44 -14.95
C PHE A 3 17.91 1.00 -15.04
N ARG A 4 17.03 1.25 -16.01
CA ARG A 4 16.45 2.57 -16.29
C ARG A 4 14.93 2.48 -16.23
N PRO A 5 14.33 2.56 -15.02
CA PRO A 5 12.90 2.39 -14.86
C PRO A 5 12.12 3.58 -15.44
N ASP A 6 10.94 3.32 -15.96
CA ASP A 6 10.00 4.36 -16.42
C ASP A 6 9.20 4.99 -15.26
N VAL A 7 9.12 4.31 -14.12
CA VAL A 7 8.39 4.74 -12.92
C VAL A 7 8.99 4.09 -11.67
N ILE A 8 8.91 4.80 -10.55
CA ILE A 8 9.29 4.27 -9.24
C ILE A 8 8.02 4.07 -8.42
N LEU A 9 7.87 2.88 -7.85
CA LEU A 9 6.86 2.59 -6.84
C LEU A 9 7.54 2.56 -5.46
N SER A 10 7.05 3.38 -4.53
CA SER A 10 7.48 3.38 -3.13
C SER A 10 6.31 3.00 -2.22
N THR A 11 6.58 2.16 -1.23
CA THR A 11 5.66 1.91 -0.10
C THR A 11 6.10 2.66 1.17
N GLY A 12 7.11 3.52 1.06
CA GLY A 12 7.76 4.20 2.18
C GLY A 12 8.84 3.37 2.88
N GLY A 13 9.23 3.86 4.06
CA GLY A 13 10.37 3.35 4.85
C GLY A 13 11.60 4.26 4.73
N TYR A 14 12.46 4.29 5.73
CA TYR A 14 13.62 5.21 5.71
C TYR A 14 14.61 4.90 4.56
N GLY A 15 14.73 3.62 4.18
CA GLY A 15 15.60 3.18 3.09
C GLY A 15 15.11 3.55 1.69
N SER A 16 13.83 3.86 1.49
CA SER A 16 13.29 4.25 0.18
C SER A 16 13.61 5.69 -0.20
N ILE A 17 13.90 6.55 0.78
CA ILE A 17 14.11 7.99 0.58
C ILE A 17 15.23 8.28 -0.43
N PRO A 18 16.46 7.72 -0.31
CA PRO A 18 17.53 8.04 -1.26
C PRO A 18 17.20 7.63 -2.69
N ALA A 19 16.54 6.48 -2.88
CA ALA A 19 16.13 6.01 -4.19
C ALA A 19 15.04 6.92 -4.81
N CYS A 20 14.07 7.35 -4.00
CA CYS A 20 13.03 8.29 -4.45
C CYS A 20 13.61 9.66 -4.82
N ILE A 21 14.60 10.16 -4.05
CA ILE A 21 15.30 11.40 -4.38
C ILE A 21 16.09 11.25 -5.69
N ALA A 22 16.86 10.17 -5.86
CA ALA A 22 17.59 9.91 -7.09
C ALA A 22 16.65 9.85 -8.31
N GLY A 23 15.52 9.15 -8.18
CA GLY A 23 14.48 9.11 -9.20
C GLY A 23 13.92 10.48 -9.55
N ARG A 24 13.65 11.30 -8.53
CA ARG A 24 13.17 12.67 -8.73
C ARG A 24 14.18 13.55 -9.47
N LEU A 25 15.47 13.42 -9.15
CA LEU A 25 16.55 14.13 -9.85
C LEU A 25 16.65 13.71 -11.32
N LEU A 26 16.38 12.43 -11.60
CA LEU A 26 16.29 11.88 -12.96
C LEU A 26 14.93 12.14 -13.64
N GLN A 27 14.07 12.96 -13.04
CA GLN A 27 12.73 13.31 -13.54
C GLN A 27 11.81 12.10 -13.76
N LEU A 28 12.04 11.01 -13.02
CA LEU A 28 11.18 9.83 -13.07
C LEU A 28 9.89 10.06 -12.26
N PRO A 29 8.73 9.60 -12.77
CA PRO A 29 7.50 9.58 -11.99
C PRO A 29 7.66 8.73 -10.73
N LEU A 30 7.23 9.27 -9.60
CA LEU A 30 7.21 8.57 -8.31
C LEU A 30 5.76 8.33 -7.90
N VAL A 31 5.39 7.07 -7.75
CA VAL A 31 4.09 6.62 -7.24
C VAL A 31 4.28 6.05 -5.85
N ILE A 32 3.48 6.52 -4.90
CA ILE A 32 3.46 5.98 -3.55
C ILE A 32 2.25 5.07 -3.40
N PHE A 33 2.42 3.90 -2.79
CA PHE A 33 1.31 3.12 -2.24
C PHE A 33 1.31 3.24 -0.71
N LEU A 34 0.26 3.83 -0.16
CA LEU A 34 0.08 4.04 1.27
C LEU A 34 -1.04 3.12 1.80
N PRO A 35 -0.70 1.99 2.44
CA PRO A 35 -1.69 1.12 3.05
C PRO A 35 -2.25 1.70 4.35
N ASP A 36 -1.44 2.48 5.07
CA ASP A 36 -1.75 2.97 6.40
C ASP A 36 -2.68 4.18 6.37
N ILE A 37 -3.52 4.30 7.39
CA ILE A 37 -4.38 5.47 7.58
C ILE A 37 -3.49 6.71 7.84
N GLU A 38 -2.53 6.60 8.75
CA GLU A 38 -1.60 7.69 9.02
C GLU A 38 -0.28 7.49 8.25
N PRO A 39 0.15 8.46 7.44
CA PRO A 39 1.40 8.35 6.73
C PRO A 39 2.59 8.45 7.69
N GLY A 40 3.51 7.50 7.59
CA GLY A 40 4.80 7.56 8.27
C GLY A 40 5.69 8.72 7.79
N LEU A 41 6.80 8.98 8.48
CA LEU A 41 7.69 10.11 8.17
C LEU A 41 8.29 10.05 6.75
N ALA A 42 8.70 8.86 6.30
CA ALA A 42 9.20 8.66 4.95
C ALA A 42 8.15 9.00 3.89
N VAL A 43 6.92 8.48 4.04
CA VAL A 43 5.81 8.78 3.13
C VAL A 43 5.43 10.26 3.17
N LYS A 44 5.41 10.88 4.36
CA LYS A 44 5.19 12.33 4.50
C LYS A 44 6.22 13.13 3.69
N PHE A 45 7.49 12.75 3.73
CA PHE A 45 8.53 13.38 2.92
C PHE A 45 8.34 13.10 1.43
N GLU A 46 8.25 11.83 1.04
CA GLU A 46 8.13 11.39 -0.35
C GLU A 46 6.89 11.97 -1.03
N SER A 47 5.77 12.13 -0.31
CA SER A 47 4.52 12.71 -0.84
C SER A 47 4.68 14.10 -1.46
N ARG A 48 5.69 14.86 -1.00
CA ARG A 48 6.01 16.19 -1.53
C ARG A 48 6.55 16.11 -2.95
N ILE A 49 7.39 15.10 -3.22
CA ILE A 49 8.05 14.88 -4.51
C ILE A 49 7.34 13.85 -5.39
N ALA A 50 6.37 13.12 -4.85
CA ALA A 50 5.57 12.13 -5.57
C ALA A 50 4.74 12.76 -6.70
N THR A 51 4.61 12.01 -7.78
CA THR A 51 3.69 12.29 -8.88
C THR A 51 2.27 11.87 -8.50
N HIS A 52 2.13 10.70 -7.88
CA HIS A 52 0.83 10.14 -7.50
C HIS A 52 0.90 9.34 -6.19
N ILE A 53 -0.22 9.23 -5.49
CA ILE A 53 -0.37 8.54 -4.21
C ILE A 53 -1.62 7.67 -4.27
N ALA A 54 -1.43 6.36 -4.25
CA ALA A 54 -2.48 5.35 -4.14
C ALA A 54 -2.70 5.00 -2.66
N THR A 55 -3.95 5.11 -2.18
CA THR A 55 -4.30 4.76 -0.80
C THR A 55 -5.26 3.57 -0.74
N SER A 56 -5.15 2.81 0.34
CA SER A 56 -6.04 1.68 0.61
C SER A 56 -7.47 2.12 0.91
N THR A 57 -7.64 3.25 1.59
CA THR A 57 -8.93 3.75 2.05
C THR A 57 -9.08 5.25 1.79
N LYS A 58 -10.33 5.74 1.85
CA LYS A 58 -10.62 7.18 1.86
C LYS A 58 -10.20 7.74 3.22
N ASN A 59 -9.07 8.44 3.28
CA ASN A 59 -8.68 9.17 4.49
C ASN A 59 -8.65 10.68 4.26
N ASN A 60 -9.66 11.37 4.81
CA ASN A 60 -9.80 12.82 4.72
C ASN A 60 -8.93 13.60 5.72
N ASN A 61 -8.35 12.92 6.72
CA ASN A 61 -7.58 13.55 7.80
C ASN A 61 -6.08 13.60 7.51
N THR A 62 -5.63 13.16 6.33
CA THR A 62 -4.22 13.27 5.96
C THR A 62 -3.90 14.65 5.37
N ASN A 63 -2.72 15.17 5.70
CA ASN A 63 -2.18 16.38 5.06
C ASN A 63 -1.61 16.10 3.65
N LEU A 64 -2.09 15.05 2.97
CA LEU A 64 -1.65 14.70 1.63
C LEU A 64 -2.39 15.55 0.59
N SER A 65 -1.71 15.86 -0.52
CA SER A 65 -2.33 16.63 -1.59
C SER A 65 -3.42 15.81 -2.28
N LYS A 66 -4.69 16.21 -2.11
CA LYS A 66 -5.85 15.56 -2.73
C LYS A 66 -5.76 15.46 -4.26
N LYS A 67 -5.04 16.40 -4.90
CA LYS A 67 -4.84 16.40 -6.37
C LYS A 67 -4.00 15.21 -6.87
N LYS A 68 -3.17 14.63 -6.01
CA LYS A 68 -2.29 13.51 -6.35
C LYS A 68 -2.80 12.17 -5.80
N LEU A 69 -3.94 12.16 -5.11
CA LEU A 69 -4.42 11.03 -4.34
C LEU A 69 -5.49 10.25 -5.11
N SER A 70 -5.41 8.94 -5.11
CA SER A 70 -6.47 8.04 -5.57
C SER A 70 -6.64 6.88 -4.61
N VAL A 71 -7.89 6.49 -4.36
CA VAL A 71 -8.21 5.34 -3.50
C VAL A 71 -8.29 4.10 -4.38
N THR A 72 -7.31 3.22 -4.25
CA THR A 72 -7.19 2.00 -5.06
C THR A 72 -7.69 0.75 -4.34
N GLY A 73 -7.91 0.84 -3.03
CA GLY A 73 -8.11 -0.36 -2.21
C GLY A 73 -6.79 -1.03 -1.83
N TYR A 74 -6.89 -2.13 -1.09
CA TYR A 74 -5.73 -2.92 -0.66
C TYR A 74 -5.55 -4.14 -1.57
N PRO A 75 -4.34 -4.43 -2.08
CA PRO A 75 -4.10 -5.61 -2.90
C PRO A 75 -4.21 -6.88 -2.04
N VAL A 76 -5.29 -7.63 -2.24
CA VAL A 76 -5.52 -8.92 -1.58
C VAL A 76 -5.38 -10.07 -2.59
N ARG A 77 -4.95 -11.24 -2.12
CA ARG A 77 -4.88 -12.45 -2.96
C ARG A 77 -6.29 -12.82 -3.42
N LYS A 78 -6.45 -13.20 -4.70
CA LYS A 78 -7.75 -13.59 -5.27
C LYS A 78 -8.47 -14.67 -4.48
N ARG A 79 -7.72 -15.63 -3.92
CA ARG A 79 -8.24 -16.73 -3.08
C ARG A 79 -9.11 -16.24 -1.91
N PHE A 80 -8.87 -15.04 -1.38
CA PHE A 80 -9.71 -14.50 -0.30
C PHE A 80 -11.15 -14.23 -0.74
N ASN A 81 -11.40 -13.97 -2.03
CA ASN A 81 -12.75 -13.77 -2.56
C ASN A 81 -13.49 -15.09 -2.79
N GLU A 82 -12.78 -16.22 -2.79
CA GLU A 82 -13.32 -17.56 -3.07
C GLU A 82 -13.55 -18.37 -1.78
N LEU A 83 -13.02 -17.91 -0.65
CA LEU A 83 -13.14 -18.57 0.64
C LEU A 83 -14.49 -18.28 1.28
N THR A 84 -15.18 -19.34 1.72
CA THR A 84 -16.36 -19.26 2.58
C THR A 84 -16.01 -19.68 4.00
N THR A 85 -16.77 -19.19 4.99
CA THR A 85 -16.61 -19.58 6.40
C THR A 85 -16.62 -21.10 6.56
N ASP A 86 -17.57 -21.80 5.94
CA ASP A 86 -17.73 -23.25 6.02
C ASP A 86 -16.51 -23.98 5.45
N SER A 87 -16.04 -23.57 4.26
CA SER A 87 -14.85 -24.18 3.64
C SER A 87 -13.59 -23.97 4.47
N ALA A 88 -13.47 -22.79 5.12
CA ALA A 88 -12.36 -22.47 6.00
C ALA A 88 -12.41 -23.31 7.28
N ARG A 89 -13.59 -23.45 7.91
CA ARG A 89 -13.77 -24.27 9.12
C ARG A 89 -13.44 -25.74 8.86
N ILE A 90 -13.95 -26.32 7.76
CA ILE A 90 -13.63 -27.69 7.35
C ILE A 90 -12.12 -27.87 7.15
N THR A 91 -11.48 -26.94 6.44
CA THR A 91 -10.02 -26.99 6.18
C THR A 91 -9.20 -26.92 7.46
N MET A 92 -9.69 -26.18 8.46
CA MET A 92 -9.02 -25.99 9.75
C MET A 92 -9.45 -27.01 10.80
N GLY A 93 -10.37 -27.93 10.49
CA GLY A 93 -10.88 -28.95 11.41
C GLY A 93 -11.71 -28.38 12.57
N LEU A 94 -12.43 -27.29 12.34
CA LEU A 94 -13.19 -26.55 13.35
C LEU A 94 -14.68 -26.90 13.28
N GLU A 95 -15.31 -27.09 14.43
CA GLU A 95 -16.77 -27.30 14.54
C GLU A 95 -17.54 -26.02 14.19
N ASP A 96 -18.76 -26.17 13.67
CA ASP A 96 -19.51 -25.05 13.07
C ASP A 96 -19.86 -23.94 14.07
N ASN A 97 -20.11 -24.33 15.33
CA ASN A 97 -20.52 -23.45 16.43
C ASN A 97 -19.38 -23.12 17.40
N GLU A 98 -18.14 -23.49 17.09
CA GLU A 98 -17.02 -23.16 17.95
C GLU A 98 -16.66 -21.67 17.80
N THR A 99 -16.49 -20.98 18.95
CA THR A 99 -15.93 -19.63 19.00
C THR A 99 -14.44 -19.71 18.71
N VAL A 100 -14.05 -19.22 17.54
CA VAL A 100 -12.66 -19.27 17.08
C VAL A 100 -12.03 -17.91 17.31
N LEU A 101 -10.92 -17.89 18.05
CA LEU A 101 -10.05 -16.71 18.17
C LEU A 101 -8.72 -17.03 17.53
N PHE A 102 -8.33 -16.22 16.53
CA PHE A 102 -6.99 -16.25 15.98
C PHE A 102 -6.11 -15.34 16.83
N VAL A 103 -5.10 -15.91 17.49
CA VAL A 103 -4.12 -15.21 18.33
C VAL A 103 -2.81 -15.07 17.58
#